data_AF-A0A533VKL2-F1
#
_entry.id   AF-A0A533VKL2-F1
#
_cell.length_a   1.000
_cell.length_b   1.000
_cell.length_c   1.000
_cell.angle_alpha   90.00
_cell.angle_beta   90.00
_cell.angle_gamma   90.00
#
_symmetry.space_group_name_H-M   'P 1'
#
loop_
_entity.id
_entity.type
_entity.pdbx_description
1 polymer ?
#
loop_
_entity_poly.entity_id
_entity_poly.type
_entity_poly.pdbx_seq_one_letter_code
_entity_poly.pdbx_strand_id
1 'polypeptide(L)'
;MESVAILAITKNGIEIASTLQKHFPKWKIFAPSKFSDSATTIDWFEDSTTAKVGELFNKFDALVCIFSLGAVIRLITPHLKDKKTDPAVVVIDDTAKFAISTLSGHLGGANRLTEEIASALNAIPVVTTAADVNKTIAVDLVGRELGWLIDNDSTVTKISALMVNEEKIGLYQDAGEKNWWQPNRELPKNVHIYKTLEEIKKSECKGFLIISDRIIDDKEIMQRSVIYRPKTLVVGVGLHWDTTKNTIKEGLDYCFTKFRLSPKSISKFSSIKKESDVEGLKQLAD
;
A
#
# COMPACT_ATOMS: atom_id res chain seq x y z
N MET A 1 -3.73 -5.81 -5.10
CA MET A 1 -5.17 -6.02 -4.93
C MET A 1 -5.42 -7.44 -5.38
N GLU A 2 -5.72 -8.31 -4.44
CA GLU A 2 -5.87 -9.74 -4.68
C GLU A 2 -7.35 -10.12 -4.87
N SER A 3 -8.27 -9.35 -4.29
CA SER A 3 -9.72 -9.59 -4.39
C SER A 3 -10.55 -8.31 -4.57
N VAL A 4 -11.46 -8.30 -5.57
CA VAL A 4 -12.37 -7.16 -5.85
C VAL A 4 -13.81 -7.67 -5.98
N ALA A 5 -14.73 -7.02 -5.27
CA ALA A 5 -16.17 -7.25 -5.36
C ALA A 5 -16.87 -6.09 -6.07
N ILE A 6 -17.77 -6.39 -7.01
CA ILE A 6 -18.63 -5.42 -7.69
C ILE A 6 -20.04 -5.61 -7.16
N LEU A 7 -20.63 -4.58 -6.56
CA LEU A 7 -22.01 -4.59 -6.06
C LEU A 7 -22.89 -3.71 -6.95
N ALA A 8 -23.86 -4.34 -7.63
CA ALA A 8 -24.84 -3.67 -8.47
C ALA A 8 -26.26 -3.91 -7.94
N ILE A 9 -27.07 -2.85 -7.83
CA ILE A 9 -28.43 -2.94 -7.26
C ILE A 9 -29.54 -2.54 -8.23
N THR A 10 -29.20 -2.32 -9.51
CA THR A 10 -30.10 -1.97 -10.62
C THR A 10 -29.79 -2.87 -11.81
N LYS A 11 -30.74 -3.02 -12.74
CA LYS A 11 -30.51 -3.77 -13.99
C LYS A 11 -29.35 -3.17 -14.80
N ASN A 12 -29.35 -1.84 -14.96
CA ASN A 12 -28.28 -1.16 -15.69
C ASN A 12 -26.91 -1.32 -15.00
N GLY A 13 -26.87 -1.24 -13.67
CA GLY A 13 -25.65 -1.51 -12.91
C GLY A 13 -25.11 -2.92 -13.10
N ILE A 14 -25.98 -3.93 -13.28
CA ILE A 14 -25.57 -5.31 -13.57
C ILE A 14 -24.91 -5.41 -14.96
N GLU A 15 -25.40 -4.68 -15.96
CA GLU A 15 -24.79 -4.60 -17.29
C GLU A 15 -23.41 -3.95 -17.24
N ILE A 16 -23.27 -2.86 -16.46
CA ILE A 16 -21.98 -2.20 -16.21
C ILE A 16 -21.02 -3.17 -15.50
N ALA A 17 -21.48 -3.87 -14.45
CA ALA A 17 -20.69 -4.86 -13.72
C ALA A 17 -20.20 -6.00 -14.65
N SER A 18 -21.07 -6.48 -15.53
CA SER A 18 -20.74 -7.51 -16.51
C SER A 18 -19.71 -7.03 -17.52
N THR A 19 -19.77 -5.75 -17.91
CA THR A 19 -18.77 -5.12 -18.79
C THR A 19 -17.40 -5.02 -18.09
N LEU A 20 -17.38 -4.66 -16.80
CA LEU A 20 -16.15 -4.69 -16.01
C LEU A 20 -15.58 -6.09 -15.87
N GLN A 21 -16.40 -7.11 -15.60
CA GLN A 21 -15.93 -8.49 -15.46
C GLN A 21 -15.29 -9.04 -16.74
N LYS A 22 -15.72 -8.59 -17.93
CA LYS A 22 -15.04 -8.93 -19.21
C LYS A 22 -13.60 -8.41 -19.26
N HIS A 23 -13.35 -7.22 -18.73
CA HIS A 23 -12.00 -6.63 -18.64
C HIS A 23 -11.20 -7.19 -17.46
N PHE A 24 -11.89 -7.55 -16.38
CA PHE A 24 -11.30 -8.05 -15.15
C PHE A 24 -11.94 -9.39 -14.73
N PRO A 25 -11.57 -10.52 -15.37
CA PRO A 25 -12.24 -11.81 -15.18
C PRO A 25 -12.21 -12.39 -13.77
N LYS A 26 -11.32 -11.89 -12.91
CA LYS A 26 -11.20 -12.32 -11.51
C LYS A 26 -12.14 -11.60 -10.55
N TRP A 27 -12.80 -10.53 -11.00
CA TRP A 27 -13.71 -9.74 -10.15
C TRP A 27 -15.06 -10.45 -10.00
N LYS A 28 -15.60 -10.42 -8.78
CA LYS A 28 -16.87 -11.09 -8.44
C LYS A 28 -18.01 -10.09 -8.45
N ILE A 29 -19.12 -10.43 -9.11
CA ILE A 29 -20.31 -9.58 -9.18
C ILE A 29 -21.33 -10.07 -8.14
N PHE A 30 -21.88 -9.15 -7.37
CA PHE A 30 -22.95 -9.38 -6.41
C PHE A 30 -24.16 -8.52 -6.78
N ALA A 31 -25.35 -9.13 -6.84
CA ALA A 31 -26.59 -8.43 -7.16
C ALA A 31 -27.81 -9.03 -6.46
N PRO A 32 -28.87 -8.24 -6.17
CA PRO A 32 -30.10 -8.76 -5.58
C PRO A 32 -30.78 -9.82 -6.46
N SER A 33 -31.20 -10.94 -5.85
CA SER A 33 -31.83 -12.08 -6.54
C SER A 33 -33.10 -11.74 -7.32
N LYS A 34 -33.79 -10.66 -6.96
CA LYS A 34 -34.96 -10.13 -7.70
C LYS A 34 -34.66 -9.72 -9.15
N PHE A 35 -33.38 -9.55 -9.50
CA PHE A 35 -32.94 -9.27 -10.86
C PHE A 35 -32.33 -10.50 -11.55
N SER A 36 -32.37 -11.68 -10.91
CA SER A 36 -31.76 -12.89 -11.45
C SER A 36 -32.37 -13.27 -12.79
N ASP A 37 -31.50 -13.53 -13.75
CA ASP A 37 -31.80 -13.91 -15.13
C ASP A 37 -31.18 -15.27 -15.49
N SER A 38 -30.92 -16.12 -14.49
CA SER A 38 -30.23 -17.43 -14.60
C SER A 38 -28.74 -17.40 -14.95
N ALA A 39 -28.10 -16.22 -14.99
CA ALA A 39 -26.65 -16.12 -15.13
C ALA A 39 -25.91 -16.74 -13.92
N THR A 40 -24.95 -17.64 -14.20
CA THR A 40 -24.16 -18.35 -13.19
C THR A 40 -22.89 -17.60 -12.76
N THR A 41 -22.58 -16.46 -13.38
CA THR A 41 -21.37 -15.66 -13.11
C THR A 41 -21.59 -14.57 -12.07
N ILE A 42 -22.83 -14.41 -11.59
CA ILE A 42 -23.25 -13.42 -10.60
C ILE A 42 -23.62 -14.15 -9.31
N ASP A 43 -23.04 -13.70 -8.20
CA ASP A 43 -23.41 -14.13 -6.86
C ASP A 43 -24.70 -13.39 -6.43
N TRP A 44 -25.84 -14.01 -6.70
CA TRP A 44 -27.15 -13.48 -6.34
C TRP A 44 -27.39 -13.56 -4.83
N PHE A 45 -27.88 -12.48 -4.21
CA PHE A 45 -28.18 -12.46 -2.77
C PHE A 45 -29.62 -12.04 -2.47
N GLU A 46 -30.18 -12.58 -1.39
CA GLU A 46 -31.52 -12.25 -0.88
C GLU A 46 -31.48 -11.24 0.28
N ASP A 47 -30.34 -11.14 0.97
CA ASP A 47 -30.15 -10.23 2.10
C ASP A 47 -30.36 -8.75 1.73
N SER A 48 -30.51 -7.90 2.75
CA SER A 48 -30.47 -6.45 2.53
C SER A 48 -29.13 -6.00 1.94
N THR A 49 -29.15 -4.98 1.08
CA THR A 49 -27.93 -4.34 0.55
C THR A 49 -27.00 -3.90 1.68
N THR A 50 -27.54 -3.45 2.81
CA THR A 50 -26.75 -3.07 4.00
C THR A 50 -25.92 -4.23 4.54
N ALA A 51 -26.55 -5.38 4.76
CA ALA A 51 -25.85 -6.57 5.24
C ALA A 51 -24.79 -7.02 4.23
N LYS A 52 -25.12 -7.00 2.93
CA LYS A 52 -24.17 -7.38 1.87
C LYS A 52 -22.97 -6.43 1.79
N VAL A 53 -23.17 -5.11 1.88
CA VAL A 53 -22.06 -4.15 1.92
C VAL A 53 -21.14 -4.44 3.11
N GLY A 54 -21.70 -4.65 4.29
CA GLY A 54 -20.90 -4.97 5.48
C GLY A 54 -20.08 -6.26 5.32
N GLU A 55 -20.67 -7.30 4.72
CA GLU A 55 -19.95 -8.53 4.40
C GLU A 55 -18.79 -8.29 3.42
N LEU A 56 -19.08 -7.66 2.27
CA LEU A 56 -18.10 -7.46 1.21
C LEU A 56 -16.95 -6.55 1.64
N PHE A 57 -17.27 -5.49 2.40
CA PHE A 57 -16.29 -4.55 2.94
C PHE A 57 -15.25 -5.23 3.84
N ASN A 58 -15.63 -6.28 4.56
CA ASN A 58 -14.71 -7.00 5.45
C ASN A 58 -13.98 -8.17 4.77
N LYS A 59 -14.43 -8.62 3.59
CA LYS A 59 -13.91 -9.83 2.92
C LYS A 59 -13.02 -9.55 1.70
N PHE A 60 -13.12 -8.37 1.11
CA PHE A 60 -12.44 -8.03 -0.14
C PHE A 60 -11.48 -6.86 0.05
N ASP A 61 -10.42 -6.81 -0.76
CA ASP A 61 -9.47 -5.68 -0.74
C ASP A 61 -10.07 -4.42 -1.38
N ALA A 62 -11.06 -4.60 -2.26
CA ALA A 62 -11.78 -3.51 -2.89
C ALA A 62 -13.25 -3.81 -3.15
N LEU A 63 -14.07 -2.76 -3.01
CA LEU A 63 -15.50 -2.77 -3.27
C LEU A 63 -15.85 -1.70 -4.32
N VAL A 64 -16.36 -2.15 -5.46
CA VAL A 64 -16.88 -1.31 -6.55
C VAL A 64 -18.39 -1.27 -6.46
N CYS A 65 -18.96 -0.11 -6.10
CA CYS A 65 -20.39 0.08 -5.93
C CYS A 65 -21.00 0.80 -7.13
N ILE A 66 -21.96 0.18 -7.82
CA ILE A 66 -22.65 0.77 -8.98
C ILE A 66 -24.03 1.26 -8.56
N PHE A 67 -24.04 2.38 -7.83
CA PHE A 67 -25.22 3.11 -7.36
C PHE A 67 -24.80 4.43 -6.70
N SER A 68 -25.77 5.23 -6.23
CA SER A 68 -25.50 6.60 -5.74
C SER A 68 -24.43 6.67 -4.64
N LEU A 69 -23.46 7.58 -4.80
CA LEU A 69 -22.39 7.85 -3.84
C LEU A 69 -22.92 8.09 -2.42
N GLY A 70 -23.98 8.90 -2.28
CA GLY A 70 -24.58 9.20 -0.99
C GLY A 70 -25.19 7.99 -0.28
N ALA A 71 -25.62 6.95 -1.02
CA ALA A 71 -26.03 5.69 -0.41
C ALA A 71 -24.81 4.87 0.01
N VAL A 72 -23.79 4.76 -0.85
CA VAL A 72 -22.55 4.03 -0.54
C VAL A 72 -21.92 4.55 0.75
N ILE A 73 -21.76 5.87 0.90
CA ILE A 73 -21.20 6.48 2.11
C ILE A 73 -21.98 6.04 3.36
N ARG A 74 -23.33 6.13 3.34
CA ARG A 74 -24.15 5.73 4.49
C ARG A 74 -24.00 4.24 4.83
N LEU A 75 -23.85 3.38 3.83
CA LEU A 75 -23.73 1.93 4.01
C LEU A 75 -22.35 1.52 4.53
N ILE A 76 -21.27 2.20 4.13
CA ILE A 76 -19.91 1.86 4.57
C ILE A 76 -19.54 2.49 5.92
N THR A 77 -20.14 3.63 6.30
CA THR A 77 -19.82 4.36 7.54
C THR A 77 -19.72 3.47 8.80
N PRO A 78 -20.65 2.52 9.07
CA PRO A 78 -20.57 1.68 10.27
C PRO A 78 -19.40 0.68 10.27
N HIS A 79 -18.71 0.51 9.15
CA HIS A 79 -17.64 -0.47 8.95
C HIS A 79 -16.24 0.16 8.85
N LEU A 80 -16.16 1.49 8.77
CA LEU A 80 -14.89 2.21 8.68
C LEU A 80 -14.06 2.03 9.96
N LYS A 81 -12.78 1.71 9.81
CA LYS A 81 -11.82 1.59 10.92
C LYS A 81 -10.70 2.59 10.75
N ASP A 82 -9.90 2.42 9.71
CA ASP A 82 -8.78 3.31 9.41
C ASP A 82 -8.30 3.20 7.96
N LYS A 83 -7.68 4.26 7.46
CA LYS A 83 -7.20 4.39 6.06
C LYS A 83 -6.17 3.35 5.61
N LYS A 84 -5.56 2.58 6.53
CA LYS A 84 -4.54 1.57 6.20
C LYS A 84 -5.16 0.18 6.06
N THR A 85 -6.24 -0.08 6.78
CA THR A 85 -6.89 -1.41 6.83
C THR A 85 -8.20 -1.45 6.06
N ASP A 86 -8.89 -0.31 5.91
CA ASP A 86 -10.13 -0.24 5.16
C ASP A 86 -9.89 -0.52 3.66
N PRO A 87 -10.76 -1.32 3.00
CA PRO A 87 -10.63 -1.63 1.59
C PRO A 87 -10.75 -0.39 0.71
N ALA A 88 -10.26 -0.49 -0.52
CA ALA A 88 -10.55 0.50 -1.53
C ALA A 88 -12.06 0.52 -1.84
N VAL A 89 -12.67 1.70 -1.90
CA VAL A 89 -14.05 1.85 -2.36
C VAL A 89 -14.09 2.78 -3.57
N VAL A 90 -14.66 2.29 -4.66
CA VAL A 90 -14.92 3.06 -5.89
C VAL A 90 -16.41 3.06 -6.17
N VAL A 91 -16.96 4.23 -6.49
CA VAL A 91 -18.37 4.38 -6.86
C VAL A 91 -18.49 4.69 -8.34
N ILE A 92 -19.40 4.01 -9.00
CA ILE A 92 -19.75 4.25 -10.41
C ILE A 92 -21.23 4.65 -10.44
N ASP A 93 -21.56 5.73 -11.15
CA ASP A 93 -22.95 6.11 -11.32
C ASP A 93 -23.68 5.15 -12.28
N ASP A 94 -25.01 5.15 -12.22
CA ASP A 94 -25.84 4.22 -12.99
C ASP A 94 -25.76 4.45 -14.50
N THR A 95 -25.05 5.47 -15.02
CA THR A 95 -24.78 5.66 -16.46
C THR A 95 -23.33 5.40 -16.85
N ALA A 96 -22.49 4.91 -15.92
CA ALA A 96 -21.06 4.70 -16.09
C ALA A 96 -20.31 5.96 -16.60
N LYS A 97 -20.80 7.16 -16.26
CA LYS A 97 -20.18 8.41 -16.69
C LYS A 97 -18.98 8.78 -15.83
N PHE A 98 -19.02 8.46 -14.55
CA PHE A 98 -18.00 8.77 -13.56
C PHE A 98 -17.59 7.51 -12.78
N ALA A 99 -16.29 7.35 -12.59
CA ALA A 99 -15.74 6.45 -11.59
C ALA A 99 -15.11 7.31 -10.49
N ILE A 100 -15.54 7.14 -9.25
CA ILE A 100 -15.23 8.05 -8.15
C ILE A 100 -14.46 7.31 -7.06
N SER A 101 -13.20 7.70 -6.84
CA SER A 101 -12.40 7.19 -5.72
C SER A 101 -12.98 7.71 -4.40
N THR A 102 -13.54 6.81 -3.60
CA THR A 102 -14.40 7.17 -2.47
C THR A 102 -13.75 6.92 -1.11
N LEU A 103 -13.06 5.78 -0.94
CA LEU A 103 -12.36 5.42 0.30
C LEU A 103 -11.03 4.76 -0.01
N SER A 104 -10.04 4.98 0.86
CA SER A 104 -8.71 4.37 0.76
C SER A 104 -8.03 4.62 -0.60
N GLY A 105 -8.15 5.85 -1.12
CA GLY A 105 -7.61 6.30 -2.40
C GLY A 105 -6.15 5.95 -2.65
N HIS A 106 -5.31 6.21 -1.66
CA HIS A 106 -3.86 6.14 -1.83
C HIS A 106 -3.31 4.75 -1.44
N LEU A 107 -3.10 4.48 -0.14
CA LEU A 107 -2.59 3.18 0.33
C LEU A 107 -3.48 1.99 -0.02
N GLY A 108 -4.80 2.15 0.06
CA GLY A 108 -5.74 1.10 -0.30
C GLY A 108 -5.87 0.89 -1.80
N GLY A 109 -5.41 1.85 -2.61
CA GLY A 109 -5.35 1.73 -4.07
C GLY A 109 -6.64 2.11 -4.81
N ALA A 110 -7.61 2.77 -4.17
CA ALA A 110 -8.84 3.16 -4.86
C ALA A 110 -8.62 4.19 -5.98
N ASN A 111 -7.58 5.04 -5.91
CA ASN A 111 -7.24 5.98 -6.98
C ASN A 111 -6.80 5.22 -8.23
N ARG A 112 -5.86 4.27 -8.09
CA ARG A 112 -5.42 3.42 -9.21
C ARG A 112 -6.59 2.62 -9.78
N LEU A 113 -7.39 2.00 -8.92
CA LEU A 113 -8.57 1.23 -9.33
C LEU A 113 -9.58 2.10 -10.08
N THR A 114 -9.77 3.36 -9.66
CA THR A 114 -10.65 4.32 -10.34
C THR A 114 -10.18 4.62 -11.75
N GLU A 115 -8.88 4.82 -11.97
CA GLU A 115 -8.30 5.04 -13.30
C GLU A 115 -8.44 3.79 -14.19
N GLU A 116 -8.17 2.60 -13.65
CA GLU A 116 -8.34 1.33 -14.36
C GLU A 116 -9.80 1.11 -14.80
N ILE A 117 -10.76 1.36 -13.90
CA ILE A 117 -12.20 1.29 -14.18
C ILE A 117 -12.61 2.32 -15.23
N ALA A 118 -12.16 3.56 -15.07
CA ALA A 118 -12.49 4.65 -15.99
C ALA A 118 -12.01 4.34 -17.41
N SER A 119 -10.79 3.80 -17.55
CA SER A 119 -10.27 3.35 -18.84
C SER A 119 -11.08 2.22 -19.44
N ALA A 120 -11.56 1.26 -18.63
CA ALA A 120 -12.33 0.12 -19.11
C ALA A 120 -13.76 0.49 -19.55
N LEU A 121 -14.36 1.50 -18.91
CA LEU A 121 -15.73 1.94 -19.18
C LEU A 121 -15.81 3.19 -20.06
N ASN A 122 -14.67 3.78 -20.43
CA ASN A 122 -14.60 5.12 -21.02
C ASN A 122 -15.35 6.17 -20.17
N ALA A 123 -15.20 6.05 -18.85
CA ALA A 123 -15.77 6.96 -17.86
C ALA A 123 -14.77 8.07 -17.49
N ILE A 124 -15.24 9.09 -16.79
CA ILE A 124 -14.39 10.15 -16.23
C ILE A 124 -13.93 9.72 -14.83
N PRO A 125 -12.61 9.58 -14.58
CA PRO A 125 -12.09 9.31 -13.24
C PRO A 125 -12.19 10.57 -12.37
N VAL A 126 -12.69 10.41 -11.14
CA VAL A 126 -12.78 11.48 -10.14
C VAL A 126 -11.90 11.10 -8.96
N VAL A 127 -10.68 11.63 -8.95
CA VAL A 127 -9.67 11.47 -7.89
C VAL A 127 -9.41 12.82 -7.24
N THR A 128 -9.61 12.90 -5.93
CA THR A 128 -9.51 14.16 -5.17
C THR A 128 -8.33 14.21 -4.20
N THR A 129 -7.55 13.13 -4.09
CA THR A 129 -6.43 13.06 -3.13
C THR A 129 -5.32 14.02 -3.53
N ALA A 130 -4.96 14.97 -2.66
CA ALA A 130 -4.04 16.07 -2.96
C ALA A 130 -2.66 15.60 -3.49
N ALA A 131 -2.11 14.50 -2.98
CA ALA A 131 -0.83 13.97 -3.46
C ALA A 131 -0.89 13.52 -4.94
N ASP A 132 -1.98 12.85 -5.33
CA ASP A 132 -2.18 12.38 -6.70
C ASP A 132 -2.51 13.53 -7.65
N VAL A 133 -3.32 14.51 -7.20
CA VAL A 133 -3.66 15.71 -7.98
C VAL A 133 -2.44 16.61 -8.19
N ASN A 134 -1.63 16.82 -7.15
CA ASN A 134 -0.48 17.74 -7.21
C ASN A 134 0.79 17.08 -7.76
N LYS A 135 0.71 15.83 -8.23
CA LYS A 135 1.85 15.13 -8.80
C LYS A 135 3.07 15.06 -7.85
N THR A 136 2.84 15.07 -6.54
CA THR A 136 3.92 15.03 -5.52
C THR A 136 4.29 13.60 -5.15
N ILE A 137 5.31 13.43 -4.30
CA ILE A 137 5.69 12.11 -3.80
C ILE A 137 4.68 11.63 -2.75
N ALA A 138 4.13 10.45 -3.01
CA ALA A 138 3.40 9.61 -2.08
C ALA A 138 4.30 9.12 -0.93
N VAL A 139 4.49 9.94 0.12
CA VAL A 139 5.44 9.67 1.22
C VAL A 139 5.22 8.29 1.88
N ASP A 140 3.98 7.82 1.97
CA ASP A 140 3.61 6.54 2.56
C ASP A 140 3.74 5.33 1.60
N LEU A 141 4.01 5.57 0.30
CA LEU A 141 4.15 4.51 -0.72
C LEU A 141 5.56 4.36 -1.29
N VAL A 142 6.51 5.24 -0.93
CA VAL A 142 7.87 5.18 -1.48
C VAL A 142 8.48 3.78 -1.29
N GLY A 143 8.86 3.16 -2.41
CA GLY A 143 9.51 1.85 -2.45
C GLY A 143 8.60 0.65 -2.14
N ARG A 144 7.28 0.84 -1.98
CA ARG A 144 6.35 -0.25 -1.66
C ARG A 144 6.38 -1.37 -2.69
N GLU A 145 6.45 -1.04 -3.98
CA GLU A 145 6.52 -2.02 -5.07
C GLU A 145 7.85 -2.78 -5.10
N LEU A 146 8.89 -2.23 -4.47
CA LEU A 146 10.20 -2.85 -4.28
C LEU A 146 10.29 -3.61 -2.94
N GLY A 147 9.19 -3.71 -2.21
CA GLY A 147 9.13 -4.38 -0.91
C GLY A 147 9.79 -3.60 0.23
N TRP A 148 10.03 -2.29 0.06
CA TRP A 148 10.62 -1.47 1.12
C TRP A 148 9.63 -1.29 2.28
N LEU A 149 10.17 -1.19 3.50
CA LEU A 149 9.38 -0.97 4.70
C LEU A 149 9.64 0.42 5.27
N ILE A 150 8.62 1.08 5.81
CA ILE A 150 8.82 2.28 6.62
C ILE A 150 9.32 1.85 8.00
N ASP A 151 10.37 2.51 8.49
CA ASP A 151 11.02 2.18 9.75
C ASP A 151 10.13 2.47 10.95
N ASN A 152 9.47 3.62 10.94
CA ASN A 152 8.48 4.04 11.92
C ASN A 152 7.53 5.03 11.24
N ASP A 153 6.23 4.91 11.53
CA ASP A 153 5.18 5.64 10.81
C ASP A 153 4.74 6.96 11.50
N SER A 154 5.28 7.25 12.69
CA SER A 154 4.83 8.40 13.50
C SER A 154 4.97 9.77 12.81
N THR A 155 5.92 9.92 11.89
CA THR A 155 6.18 11.17 11.16
C THR A 155 5.54 11.21 9.78
N VAL A 156 5.00 10.09 9.27
CA VAL A 156 4.52 9.97 7.89
C VAL A 156 3.47 11.05 7.58
N THR A 157 2.44 11.18 8.41
CA THR A 157 1.39 12.19 8.21
C THR A 157 1.94 13.62 8.18
N LYS A 158 2.92 13.93 9.05
CA LYS A 158 3.55 15.25 9.09
C LYS A 158 4.36 15.51 7.82
N ILE A 159 5.15 14.56 7.37
CA ILE A 159 5.98 14.73 6.16
C ILE A 159 5.13 14.74 4.89
N SER A 160 4.05 13.96 4.83
CA SER A 160 3.04 14.05 3.77
C SER A 160 2.43 15.44 3.67
N ALA A 161 2.10 16.08 4.80
CA ALA A 161 1.58 17.44 4.81
C ALA A 161 2.61 18.45 4.28
N LEU A 162 3.89 18.34 4.67
CA LEU A 162 4.96 19.18 4.13
C LEU A 162 5.11 19.01 2.61
N MET A 163 5.02 17.78 2.12
CA MET A 163 5.13 17.47 0.69
C MET A 163 3.98 18.08 -0.12
N VAL A 164 2.74 18.01 0.39
CA VAL A 164 1.56 18.60 -0.26
C VAL A 164 1.59 20.13 -0.23
N ASN A 165 2.13 20.73 0.82
CA ASN A 165 2.27 22.18 0.96
C ASN A 165 3.55 22.75 0.31
N GLU A 166 4.24 21.96 -0.53
CA GLU A 166 5.46 22.36 -1.26
C GLU A 166 6.60 22.89 -0.37
N GLU A 167 6.63 22.49 0.91
CA GLU A 167 7.71 22.82 1.83
C GLU A 167 9.00 22.11 1.41
N LYS A 168 10.14 22.73 1.70
CA LYS A 168 11.46 22.21 1.32
C LYS A 168 11.74 20.88 2.02
N ILE A 169 11.92 19.80 1.25
CA ILE A 169 12.17 18.45 1.73
C ILE A 169 13.52 17.95 1.25
N GLY A 170 14.31 17.37 2.15
CA GLY A 170 15.56 16.71 1.80
C GLY A 170 15.36 15.24 1.48
N LEU A 171 16.01 14.74 0.45
CA LEU A 171 16.09 13.33 0.09
C LEU A 171 17.54 12.85 0.27
N TYR A 172 17.74 11.85 1.10
CA TYR A 172 19.02 11.15 1.24
C TYR A 172 18.82 9.67 0.92
N GLN A 173 19.65 9.14 0.03
CA GLN A 173 19.63 7.74 -0.36
C GLN A 173 21.05 7.19 -0.46
N ASP A 174 21.40 6.24 0.41
CA ASP A 174 22.67 5.50 0.35
C ASP A 174 22.50 4.00 0.09
N ALA A 175 21.26 3.51 0.09
CA ALA A 175 20.94 2.11 -0.16
C ALA A 175 19.70 1.96 -1.08
N GLY A 176 19.49 0.74 -1.55
CA GLY A 176 18.33 0.37 -2.38
C GLY A 176 18.41 0.82 -3.83
N GLU A 177 17.42 0.39 -4.59
CA GLU A 177 17.22 0.74 -5.99
C GLU A 177 16.92 2.25 -6.13
N LYS A 178 17.25 2.86 -7.27
CA LYS A 178 17.00 4.30 -7.54
C LYS A 178 15.78 4.55 -8.45
N ASN A 179 15.23 3.50 -9.04
CA ASN A 179 14.08 3.54 -9.94
C ASN A 179 12.72 3.51 -9.22
N TRP A 180 12.71 3.68 -7.89
CA TRP A 180 11.48 3.79 -7.10
C TRP A 180 10.68 5.05 -7.44
N TRP A 181 11.35 6.10 -7.92
CA TRP A 181 10.70 7.25 -8.53
C TRP A 181 10.67 7.05 -10.05
N GLN A 182 9.50 7.33 -10.65
CA GLN A 182 9.24 7.04 -12.06
C GLN A 182 10.40 7.50 -12.96
N PRO A 183 11.02 6.61 -13.76
CA PRO A 183 12.28 6.90 -14.47
C PRO A 183 12.25 8.15 -15.36
N ASN A 184 11.08 8.55 -15.84
CA ASN A 184 10.88 9.66 -16.77
C ASN A 184 10.24 10.90 -16.12
N ARG A 185 10.27 10.98 -14.78
CA ARG A 185 9.66 12.08 -14.03
C ARG A 185 10.69 12.78 -13.18
N GLU A 186 10.77 14.09 -13.30
CA GLU A 186 11.55 14.89 -12.37
C GLU A 186 10.98 14.78 -10.95
N LEU A 187 11.85 14.84 -9.94
CA LEU A 187 11.39 14.95 -8.56
C LEU A 187 10.57 16.25 -8.39
N PRO A 188 9.60 16.29 -7.46
CA PRO A 188 8.91 17.53 -7.13
C PRO A 188 9.92 18.65 -6.81
N LYS A 189 9.63 19.88 -7.23
CA LYS A 189 10.57 21.02 -7.13
C LYS A 189 11.03 21.33 -5.71
N ASN A 190 10.21 20.98 -4.73
CA ASN A 190 10.48 21.17 -3.30
C ASN A 190 11.37 20.05 -2.71
N VAL A 191 11.72 19.01 -3.47
CA VAL A 191 12.56 17.90 -3.02
C VAL A 191 14.00 18.08 -3.51
N HIS A 192 14.94 18.11 -2.57
CA HIS A 192 16.36 18.32 -2.84
C HIS A 192 17.19 17.13 -2.38
N ILE A 193 18.05 16.62 -3.25
CA ILE A 193 18.92 15.47 -2.96
C ILE A 193 20.17 15.93 -2.19
N TYR A 194 20.53 15.21 -1.15
CA TYR A 194 21.74 15.40 -0.36
C TYR A 194 22.61 14.14 -0.38
N LYS A 195 23.94 14.30 -0.33
CA LYS A 195 24.89 13.17 -0.40
C LYS A 195 25.18 12.57 0.96
N THR A 196 24.99 13.33 2.04
CA THR A 196 25.28 12.88 3.40
C THR A 196 24.17 13.28 4.37
N LEU A 197 24.05 12.52 5.48
CA LEU A 197 23.14 12.86 6.57
C LEU A 197 23.51 14.19 7.26
N GLU A 198 24.79 14.57 7.25
CA GLU A 198 25.24 15.86 7.80
C GLU A 198 24.80 17.05 6.94
N GLU A 199 24.87 16.93 5.61
CA GLU A 199 24.41 17.97 4.70
C GLU A 199 22.90 18.19 4.82
N ILE A 200 22.11 17.12 4.82
CA ILE A 200 20.65 17.22 4.94
C ILE A 200 20.24 17.77 6.31
N LYS A 201 20.95 17.41 7.40
CA LYS A 201 20.68 17.94 8.74
C LYS A 201 20.93 19.44 8.85
N LYS A 202 21.99 19.95 8.19
CA LYS A 202 22.32 21.39 8.16
C LYS A 202 21.48 22.19 7.17
N SER A 203 20.63 21.53 6.40
CA SER A 203 19.76 22.19 5.43
C SER A 203 18.57 22.89 6.10
N GLU A 204 17.98 23.84 5.38
CA GLU A 204 16.74 24.51 5.78
C GLU A 204 15.47 23.67 5.51
N CYS A 205 15.63 22.39 5.16
CA CYS A 205 14.50 21.52 4.87
C CYS A 205 13.65 21.28 6.13
N LYS A 206 12.32 21.33 5.96
CA LYS A 206 11.35 21.11 7.04
C LYS A 206 11.13 19.62 7.35
N GLY A 207 11.45 18.75 6.40
CA GLY A 207 11.28 17.30 6.49
C GLY A 207 12.28 16.53 5.61
N PHE A 208 12.46 15.25 5.92
CA PHE A 208 13.43 14.38 5.26
C PHE A 208 12.79 13.07 4.79
N LEU A 209 13.17 12.63 3.59
CA LEU A 209 12.97 11.29 3.07
C LEU A 209 14.33 10.60 3.10
N ILE A 210 14.45 9.51 3.87
CA ILE A 210 15.73 8.83 4.04
C ILE A 210 15.59 7.38 3.61
N ILE A 211 16.36 6.96 2.61
CA ILE A 211 16.38 5.58 2.13
C ILE A 211 17.73 5.00 2.53
N SER A 212 17.71 4.14 3.55
CA SER A 212 18.94 3.55 4.11
C SER A 212 18.67 2.23 4.82
N ASP A 213 19.62 1.31 4.72
CA ASP A 213 19.65 0.08 5.53
C ASP A 213 20.34 0.26 6.88
N ARG A 214 20.87 1.45 7.18
CA ARG A 214 21.57 1.76 8.43
C ARG A 214 20.65 2.31 9.53
N ILE A 215 20.96 1.98 10.78
CA ILE A 215 20.29 2.55 11.96
C ILE A 215 20.76 4.00 12.17
N ILE A 216 19.79 4.91 12.14
CA ILE A 216 19.97 6.34 12.37
C ILE A 216 19.42 6.64 13.77
N ASP A 217 20.28 7.11 14.67
CA ASP A 217 19.97 7.41 16.09
C ASP A 217 19.89 8.92 16.38
N ASP A 218 20.14 9.76 15.37
CA ASP A 218 20.04 11.21 15.50
C ASP A 218 18.57 11.63 15.71
N LYS A 219 18.28 12.13 16.92
CA LYS A 219 16.91 12.51 17.32
C LYS A 219 16.32 13.61 16.45
N GLU A 220 17.13 14.56 15.99
CA GLU A 220 16.65 15.67 15.16
C GLU A 220 16.21 15.17 13.78
N ILE A 221 17.02 14.29 13.19
CA ILE A 221 16.67 13.63 11.94
C ILE A 221 15.41 12.78 12.12
N MET A 222 15.37 11.89 13.12
CA MET A 222 14.25 10.98 13.34
C MET A 222 12.90 11.68 13.52
N GLN A 223 12.87 12.83 14.20
CA GLN A 223 11.63 13.59 14.44
C GLN A 223 11.10 14.33 13.19
N ARG A 224 11.90 14.41 12.14
CA ARG A 224 11.60 15.12 10.89
C ARG A 224 11.75 14.25 9.66
N SER A 225 12.00 12.95 9.81
CA SER A 225 12.23 12.03 8.70
C SER A 225 11.17 10.95 8.60
N VAL A 226 10.85 10.54 7.38
CA VAL A 226 10.38 9.18 7.11
C VAL A 226 11.57 8.38 6.60
N ILE A 227 11.86 7.26 7.26
CA ILE A 227 12.97 6.38 6.91
C ILE A 227 12.41 5.13 6.22
N TYR A 228 12.88 4.85 5.02
CA TYR A 228 12.56 3.68 4.21
C TYR A 228 13.71 2.68 4.29
N ARG A 229 13.34 1.40 4.46
CA ARG A 229 14.22 0.26 4.64
C ARG A 229 14.22 -0.59 3.37
N PRO A 230 15.13 -0.32 2.42
CA PRO A 230 15.26 -1.13 1.22
C PRO A 230 15.75 -2.54 1.55
N LYS A 231 15.40 -3.52 0.72
CA LYS A 231 15.72 -4.94 0.91
C LYS A 231 17.13 -5.26 0.40
N THR A 232 18.15 -4.71 1.04
CA THR A 232 19.56 -4.80 0.61
C THR A 232 20.39 -5.87 1.34
N LEU A 233 19.95 -6.35 2.50
CA LEU A 233 20.77 -7.19 3.38
C LEU A 233 20.52 -8.68 3.15
N VAL A 234 21.59 -9.43 2.86
CA VAL A 234 21.57 -10.90 2.86
C VAL A 234 22.30 -11.40 4.09
N VAL A 235 21.62 -12.21 4.90
CA VAL A 235 22.17 -12.75 6.14
C VAL A 235 22.67 -14.17 5.91
N GLY A 236 23.99 -14.36 5.98
CA GLY A 236 24.62 -15.67 5.97
C GLY A 236 24.63 -16.29 7.36
N VAL A 237 24.04 -17.48 7.50
CA VAL A 237 23.90 -18.18 8.78
C VAL A 237 24.57 -19.54 8.70
N GLY A 238 25.62 -19.74 9.50
CA GLY A 238 26.30 -21.03 9.67
C GLY A 238 26.07 -21.55 11.08
N LEU A 239 25.33 -22.66 11.21
CA LEU A 239 24.91 -23.18 12.51
C LEU A 239 25.27 -24.64 12.68
N HIS A 240 25.47 -25.08 13.92
CA HIS A 240 25.47 -26.49 14.28
C HIS A 240 24.01 -27.00 14.38
N TRP A 241 23.78 -28.31 14.29
CA TRP A 241 22.43 -28.87 14.20
C TRP A 241 21.60 -28.66 15.49
N ASP A 242 22.27 -28.47 16.62
CA ASP A 242 21.68 -28.23 17.94
C ASP A 242 21.59 -26.74 18.31
N THR A 243 21.92 -25.82 17.39
CA THR A 243 21.94 -24.39 17.73
C THR A 243 20.51 -23.88 17.97
N THR A 244 20.31 -23.31 19.16
CA THR A 244 18.98 -22.87 19.60
C THR A 244 18.53 -21.58 18.90
N LYS A 245 17.21 -21.38 18.79
CA LYS A 245 16.60 -20.13 18.30
C LYS A 245 17.16 -18.88 19.00
N ASN A 246 17.34 -18.94 20.33
CA ASN A 246 17.85 -17.82 21.11
C ASN A 246 19.28 -17.46 20.72
N THR A 247 20.16 -18.45 20.60
CA THR A 247 21.55 -18.23 20.16
C THR A 247 21.62 -17.62 18.76
N ILE A 248 20.76 -18.08 17.84
CA ILE A 248 20.68 -17.51 16.49
C ILE A 248 20.25 -16.04 16.58
N LYS A 249 19.18 -15.75 17.33
CA LYS A 249 18.67 -14.39 17.50
C LYS A 249 19.71 -13.45 18.12
N GLU A 250 20.39 -13.87 19.18
CA GLU A 250 21.45 -13.10 19.82
C GLU A 250 22.61 -12.80 18.87
N GLY A 251 23.01 -13.77 18.04
CA GLY A 251 24.03 -13.58 17.03
C GLY A 251 23.61 -12.57 15.96
N LEU A 252 22.35 -12.64 15.51
CA LEU A 252 21.78 -11.68 14.57
C LEU A 252 21.71 -10.27 15.18
N ASP A 253 21.15 -10.13 16.38
CA ASP A 253 21.01 -8.86 17.09
C ASP A 253 22.38 -8.21 17.35
N TYR A 254 23.39 -9.03 17.71
CA TYR A 254 24.77 -8.57 17.82
C TYR A 254 25.30 -8.00 16.50
N CYS A 255 25.09 -8.71 15.38
CA CYS A 255 25.54 -8.25 14.06
C CYS A 255 24.85 -6.95 13.65
N PHE A 256 23.51 -6.88 13.75
CA PHE A 256 22.74 -5.69 13.40
C PHE A 256 23.14 -4.48 14.25
N THR A 257 23.36 -4.68 15.55
CA THR A 257 23.83 -3.63 16.45
C THR A 257 25.24 -3.18 16.10
N LYS A 258 26.19 -4.12 15.96
CA LYS A 258 27.60 -3.84 15.67
C LYS A 258 27.79 -3.08 14.37
N PHE A 259 27.09 -3.49 13.31
CA PHE A 259 27.19 -2.87 11.99
C PHE A 259 26.20 -1.73 11.78
N ARG A 260 25.36 -1.45 12.78
CA ARG A 260 24.28 -0.45 12.74
C ARG A 260 23.39 -0.63 11.52
N LEU A 261 22.89 -1.85 11.32
CA LEU A 261 22.03 -2.24 10.21
C LEU A 261 20.61 -2.54 10.70
N SER A 262 19.59 -2.14 9.94
CA SER A 262 18.20 -2.42 10.29
C SER A 262 17.80 -3.83 9.84
N PRO A 263 17.25 -4.67 10.74
CA PRO A 263 16.70 -5.98 10.37
C PRO A 263 15.57 -5.88 9.33
N LYS A 264 14.88 -4.74 9.25
CA LYS A 264 13.82 -4.50 8.25
C LYS A 264 14.35 -4.50 6.81
N SER A 265 15.66 -4.31 6.62
CA SER A 265 16.34 -4.34 5.32
C SER A 265 16.79 -5.73 4.88
N ILE A 266 16.53 -6.79 5.67
CA ILE A 266 16.82 -8.16 5.25
C ILE A 266 15.96 -8.53 4.03
N SER A 267 16.63 -8.94 2.95
CA SER A 267 16.02 -9.52 1.76
C SER A 267 15.95 -11.04 1.82
N LYS A 268 16.99 -11.68 2.37
CA LYS A 268 17.08 -13.14 2.42
C LYS A 268 18.04 -13.65 3.51
N PHE A 269 17.75 -14.84 4.02
CA PHE A 269 18.69 -15.66 4.79
C PHE A 269 19.33 -16.73 3.88
N SER A 270 20.62 -16.99 4.06
CA SER A 270 21.37 -17.99 3.30
C SER A 270 22.15 -18.90 4.25
N SER A 271 22.12 -20.21 4.00
CA SER A 271 22.89 -21.21 4.75
C SER A 271 23.40 -22.30 3.81
N ILE A 272 24.39 -23.08 4.24
CA ILE A 272 24.85 -24.25 3.51
C ILE A 272 23.78 -25.35 3.62
N LYS A 273 23.47 -26.00 2.51
CA LYS A 273 22.54 -27.14 2.48
C LYS A 273 23.13 -28.29 3.30
N LYS A 274 22.54 -28.57 4.47
CA LYS A 274 22.88 -29.75 5.30
C LYS A 274 21.91 -30.90 5.00
N GLU A 275 22.32 -32.11 5.33
CA GLU A 275 21.48 -33.32 5.19
C GLU A 275 20.28 -33.32 6.15
N SER A 276 20.37 -32.60 7.27
CA SER A 276 19.31 -32.40 8.24
C SER A 276 18.96 -30.93 8.41
N ASP A 277 17.67 -30.64 8.56
CA ASP A 277 17.17 -29.30 8.85
C ASP A 277 17.57 -28.86 10.26
N VAL A 278 17.97 -27.60 10.41
CA VAL A 278 18.26 -27.01 11.72
C VAL A 278 16.95 -26.54 12.36
N GLU A 279 16.52 -27.20 13.42
CA GLU A 279 15.25 -26.94 14.10
C GLU A 279 15.14 -25.48 14.60
N GLY A 280 16.23 -24.92 15.14
CA GLY A 280 16.25 -23.53 15.60
C GLY A 280 16.01 -22.48 14.49
N LEU A 281 16.33 -22.79 13.24
CA LEU A 281 16.08 -21.91 12.09
C LEU A 281 14.60 -21.94 11.67
N LYS A 282 13.96 -23.12 11.68
CA LYS A 282 12.52 -23.25 11.39
C LYS A 282 11.70 -22.44 12.39
N GLN A 283 12.00 -22.61 13.68
CA GLN A 283 11.33 -21.87 14.75
C GLN A 283 11.54 -20.36 14.70
N LEU A 284 12.60 -19.86 14.05
CA LEU A 284 12.84 -18.42 13.89
C LEU A 284 12.11 -17.81 12.69
N ALA A 285 11.81 -18.64 11.68
CA ALA A 285 11.12 -18.22 10.47
C ALA A 285 9.59 -18.13 10.64
N ASP A 286 9.02 -18.91 11.57
CA ASP A 286 7.64 -18.80 12.05
C ASP A 286 7.43 -17.63 13.02
#